data_AF-A0A9E3RBW4-F1
#
_entry.id   AF-A0A9E3RBW4-F1
#
_cell.length_a   1.000
_cell.length_b   1.000
_cell.length_c   1.000
_cell.angle_alpha   90.00
_cell.angle_beta   90.00
_cell.angle_gamma   90.00
#
_symmetry.space_group_name_H-M   'P 1'
#
loop_
_entity.id
_entity.type
_entity.pdbx_description
1 polymer ?
#
loop_
_entity_poly.entity_id
_entity_poly.type
_entity_poly.pdbx_seq_one_letter_code
_entity_poly.pdbx_strand_id
1 'polypeptide(L)'
;MATQVQTHEDVLHATDTALRLVNQALGDLGTADSLAKIAAPMAEKGAHGSGSLLSLASTLLRAYAEVAALLDRIKQSRGIIQEAQDAHLTQMNQKLNAVTSATEHAASGILDGLDRAIAVVAELEQEAAESQDMVRHARYTALREELYGVMTYVQFQDITSQQLGYAAAVIGDTEKRLEQLSGIFQPFAADVTAVSGTVPHSAPKHFDPNAVADKTDSQAFADSLFGR
;
A
#
# COMPACT_ATOMS: atom_id res chain seq x y z
N MET A 1 -41.94 36.16 -51.68
CA MET A 1 -41.00 35.28 -50.94
C MET A 1 -41.85 34.30 -50.16
N ALA A 2 -41.92 33.04 -50.59
CA ALA A 2 -42.79 32.04 -49.99
C ALA A 2 -42.04 31.28 -48.90
N THR A 3 -42.51 31.38 -47.66
CA THR A 3 -41.99 30.64 -46.50
C THR A 3 -42.46 29.20 -46.61
N GLN A 4 -41.55 28.29 -46.95
CA GLN A 4 -41.83 26.87 -47.07
C GLN A 4 -42.06 26.31 -45.65
N VAL A 5 -43.32 25.99 -45.33
CA VAL A 5 -43.71 25.38 -44.05
C VAL A 5 -43.16 23.95 -44.05
N GLN A 6 -42.07 23.72 -43.31
CA GLN A 6 -41.56 22.36 -43.04
C GLN A 6 -42.65 21.57 -42.34
N THR A 7 -42.99 20.41 -42.91
CA THR A 7 -44.03 19.58 -42.33
C THR A 7 -43.48 18.91 -41.06
N HIS A 8 -44.35 18.67 -40.08
CA HIS A 8 -43.98 18.03 -38.82
C HIS A 8 -43.30 16.66 -39.04
N GLU A 9 -43.66 15.98 -40.12
CA GLU A 9 -43.11 14.70 -40.54
C GLU A 9 -41.64 14.81 -40.99
N ASP A 10 -41.27 15.91 -41.67
CA ASP A 10 -39.89 16.18 -42.08
C ASP A 10 -38.98 16.41 -40.87
N VAL A 11 -39.49 17.09 -39.83
CA VAL A 11 -38.74 17.34 -38.59
C VAL A 11 -38.54 16.04 -37.81
N LEU A 12 -39.56 15.19 -37.72
CA LEU A 12 -39.43 13.89 -37.07
C LEU A 12 -38.46 12.97 -37.80
N HIS A 13 -38.52 12.93 -39.13
CA HIS A 13 -37.59 12.11 -39.93
C HIS A 13 -36.15 12.62 -39.80
N ALA A 14 -35.94 13.94 -39.80
CA ALA A 14 -34.63 14.53 -39.56
C ALA A 14 -34.11 14.22 -38.15
N THR A 15 -34.99 14.20 -37.15
CA THR A 15 -34.64 13.89 -35.76
C THR A 15 -34.31 12.41 -35.57
N ASP A 16 -35.08 11.48 -36.16
CA ASP A 16 -34.76 10.04 -36.13
C ASP A 16 -33.42 9.75 -36.83
N THR A 17 -33.17 10.41 -37.96
CA THR A 17 -31.90 10.26 -38.69
C THR A 17 -30.72 10.79 -37.87
N ALA A 18 -30.89 11.92 -37.19
CA ALA A 18 -29.87 12.47 -36.29
C ALA A 18 -29.62 11.57 -35.08
N LEU A 19 -30.67 10.98 -34.49
CA LEU A 19 -30.54 10.05 -33.36
C LEU A 19 -29.85 8.74 -33.76
N ARG A 20 -30.12 8.21 -34.97
CA ARG A 20 -29.40 7.04 -35.50
C ARG A 20 -27.94 7.34 -35.78
N LEU A 21 -27.62 8.51 -36.33
CA LEU A 21 -26.24 8.93 -36.54
C LEU A 21 -25.49 9.13 -35.23
N VAL A 22 -26.14 9.70 -34.21
CA VAL A 22 -25.56 9.84 -32.87
C VAL A 22 -25.36 8.47 -32.21
N ASN A 23 -26.33 7.56 -32.34
CA ASN A 23 -26.22 6.20 -31.80
C ASN A 23 -25.11 5.38 -32.50
N GLN A 24 -24.96 5.55 -33.82
CA GLN A 24 -23.88 4.96 -34.58
C GLN A 24 -22.52 5.58 -34.21
N ALA A 25 -22.45 6.91 -34.04
CA ALA A 25 -21.25 7.60 -33.58
C ALA A 25 -20.83 7.15 -32.17
N LEU A 26 -21.80 6.92 -31.28
CA LEU A 26 -21.59 6.37 -29.93
C LEU A 26 -21.10 4.92 -29.96
N GLY A 27 -21.54 4.12 -30.95
CA GLY A 27 -21.01 2.77 -31.20
C GLY A 27 -19.59 2.75 -31.74
N ASP A 28 -19.23 3.74 -32.57
CA ASP A 28 -17.91 3.88 -33.21
C ASP A 28 -16.89 4.68 -32.37
N LEU A 29 -17.29 5.14 -31.18
CA LEU A 29 -16.58 6.08 -30.30
C LEU A 29 -15.37 5.46 -29.55
N GLY A 30 -14.73 4.47 -30.15
CA GLY A 30 -13.44 3.94 -29.71
C GLY A 30 -12.24 4.81 -30.11
N THR A 31 -12.41 5.79 -31.02
CA THR A 31 -11.31 6.68 -31.45
C THR A 31 -11.79 8.10 -31.78
N ALA A 32 -11.05 9.11 -31.30
CA ALA A 32 -11.34 10.53 -31.49
C ALA A 32 -11.38 10.98 -32.98
N ASP A 33 -10.76 10.22 -33.89
CA ASP A 33 -10.72 10.49 -35.33
C ASP A 33 -12.08 10.26 -36.04
N SER A 34 -12.90 9.35 -35.51
CA SER A 34 -14.21 9.01 -36.06
C SER A 34 -15.24 10.13 -35.84
N LEU A 35 -15.04 10.95 -34.80
CA LEU A 35 -15.94 12.02 -34.41
C LEU A 35 -15.81 13.26 -35.30
N ALA A 36 -14.59 13.57 -35.77
CA ALA A 36 -14.34 14.67 -36.70
C ALA A 36 -15.01 14.42 -38.06
N LYS A 37 -15.11 13.15 -38.49
CA LYS A 37 -15.75 12.74 -39.75
C LYS A 37 -17.27 12.85 -39.73
N ILE A 38 -17.90 12.80 -38.56
CA ILE A 38 -19.37 12.88 -38.40
C ILE A 38 -19.85 14.32 -38.22
N ALA A 39 -19.04 15.19 -37.61
CA ALA A 39 -19.37 16.61 -37.46
C ALA A 39 -19.39 17.39 -38.79
N ALA A 40 -18.56 16.99 -39.76
CA ALA A 40 -18.45 17.64 -41.07
C ALA A 40 -19.76 17.67 -41.90
N PRO A 41 -20.50 16.54 -42.10
CA PRO A 41 -21.72 16.55 -42.90
C PRO A 41 -22.94 17.21 -42.21
N MET A 42 -22.94 17.35 -40.88
CA MET A 42 -24.07 17.98 -40.16
C MET A 42 -24.01 19.52 -40.15
N ALA A 43 -22.82 20.10 -40.26
CA ALA A 43 -22.63 21.54 -40.37
C ALA A 43 -23.12 22.09 -41.73
N GLU A 44 -23.14 21.28 -42.78
CA GLU A 44 -23.44 21.70 -44.15
C GLU A 44 -24.95 21.75 -44.45
N LYS A 45 -25.81 21.10 -43.65
CA LYS A 45 -27.26 20.93 -43.95
C LYS A 45 -28.25 21.60 -42.99
N GLY A 46 -27.82 22.34 -41.97
CA GLY A 46 -28.69 22.80 -40.88
C GLY A 46 -28.62 24.30 -40.55
N ALA A 47 -29.04 25.18 -41.46
CA ALA A 47 -29.25 26.59 -41.14
C ALA A 47 -30.73 26.81 -40.72
N HIS A 48 -30.91 27.36 -39.51
CA HIS A 48 -32.19 27.83 -38.91
C HIS A 48 -33.01 26.80 -38.09
N GLY A 49 -32.49 26.40 -36.92
CA GLY A 49 -33.28 25.75 -35.85
C GLY A 49 -32.53 24.66 -35.08
N SER A 50 -31.69 23.90 -35.77
CA SER A 50 -30.95 22.76 -35.19
C SER A 50 -29.65 23.12 -34.47
N GLY A 51 -29.25 24.40 -34.47
CA GLY A 51 -27.97 24.86 -33.91
C GLY A 51 -27.83 24.64 -32.40
N SER A 52 -28.93 24.68 -31.65
CA SER A 52 -28.93 24.44 -30.19
C SER A 52 -28.75 22.95 -29.84
N LEU A 53 -29.35 22.05 -30.62
CA LEU A 53 -29.20 20.61 -30.44
C LEU A 53 -27.82 20.13 -30.88
N LEU A 54 -27.29 20.70 -31.97
CA LEU A 54 -25.93 20.43 -32.44
C LEU A 54 -24.85 20.98 -31.48
N SER A 55 -25.10 22.14 -30.86
CA SER A 55 -24.20 22.69 -29.83
C SER A 55 -24.23 21.88 -28.53
N LEU A 56 -25.41 21.38 -28.12
CA LEU A 56 -25.52 20.47 -26.99
C LEU A 56 -24.80 19.15 -27.27
N ALA A 57 -25.02 18.54 -28.44
CA ALA A 57 -24.36 17.30 -28.84
C ALA A 57 -22.83 17.47 -28.89
N SER A 58 -22.33 18.56 -29.47
CA SER A 58 -20.88 18.84 -29.51
C SER A 58 -20.30 19.14 -28.12
N THR A 59 -21.05 19.81 -27.24
CA THR A 59 -20.64 20.03 -25.84
C THR A 59 -20.60 18.73 -25.06
N LEU A 60 -21.59 17.85 -25.25
CA LEU A 60 -21.65 16.53 -24.60
C LEU A 60 -20.50 15.63 -25.06
N LEU A 61 -20.20 15.66 -26.35
CA LEU A 61 -19.11 14.92 -26.97
C LEU A 61 -17.75 15.40 -26.45
N ARG A 62 -17.58 16.72 -26.34
CA ARG A 62 -16.38 17.33 -25.78
C ARG A 62 -16.21 16.99 -24.30
N ALA A 63 -17.28 17.09 -23.51
CA ALA A 63 -17.27 16.70 -22.11
C ALA A 63 -16.91 15.21 -21.94
N TYR A 64 -17.47 14.34 -22.78
CA TYR A 64 -17.12 12.92 -22.81
C TYR A 64 -15.63 12.71 -23.12
N ALA A 65 -15.10 13.36 -24.16
CA ALA A 65 -13.69 13.25 -24.53
C ALA A 65 -12.75 13.78 -23.43
N GLU A 66 -13.12 14.88 -22.76
CA GLU A 66 -12.38 15.42 -21.62
C GLU A 66 -12.40 14.46 -20.42
N VAL A 67 -13.55 13.85 -20.11
CA VAL A 67 -13.67 12.83 -19.06
C VAL A 67 -12.86 11.58 -19.40
N ALA A 68 -12.90 11.10 -20.64
CA ALA A 68 -12.12 9.95 -21.09
C ALA A 68 -10.61 10.22 -20.98
N ALA A 69 -10.15 11.41 -21.38
CA ALA A 69 -8.75 11.81 -21.26
C ALA A 69 -8.30 11.96 -19.79
N LEU A 70 -9.18 12.46 -18.91
CA LEU A 70 -8.91 12.53 -17.47
C LEU A 70 -8.81 11.12 -16.86
N LEU A 71 -9.70 10.20 -17.23
CA LEU A 71 -9.64 8.82 -16.79
C LEU A 71 -8.34 8.14 -17.22
N ASP A 72 -7.87 8.39 -18.44
CA ASP A 72 -6.61 7.84 -18.94
C ASP A 72 -5.40 8.37 -18.16
N ARG A 73 -5.37 9.68 -17.86
CA ARG A 73 -4.34 10.28 -17.00
C ARG A 73 -4.34 9.73 -15.58
N ILE A 74 -5.52 9.46 -15.01
CA ILE A 74 -5.65 8.82 -13.69
C ILE A 74 -5.12 7.39 -13.72
N LYS A 75 -5.41 6.64 -14.79
CA LYS A 75 -4.87 5.28 -14.97
C LYS A 75 -3.35 5.30 -15.08
N GLN A 76 -2.79 6.24 -15.84
CA GLN A 76 -1.35 6.39 -16.01
C GLN A 76 -0.65 6.82 -14.70
N SER A 77 -1.20 7.81 -13.99
CA SER A 77 -0.64 8.24 -12.70
C SER A 77 -0.68 7.12 -11.66
N ARG A 78 -1.74 6.29 -11.67
CA ARG A 78 -1.84 5.10 -10.82
C ARG A 78 -0.74 4.10 -11.12
N GLY A 79 -0.49 3.79 -12.39
CA GLY A 79 0.58 2.85 -12.78
C GLY A 79 1.94 3.29 -12.24
N ILE A 80 2.25 4.58 -12.38
CA ILE A 80 3.49 5.17 -11.87
C ILE A 80 3.56 5.11 -10.34
N ILE A 81 2.46 5.44 -9.64
CA ILE A 81 2.42 5.39 -8.17
C ILE A 81 2.58 3.95 -7.68
N GLN A 82 1.91 3.00 -8.31
CA GLN A 82 1.96 1.60 -7.91
C GLN A 82 3.36 1.01 -8.09
N GLU A 83 3.98 1.21 -9.26
CA GLU A 83 5.34 0.74 -9.52
C GLU A 83 6.36 1.40 -8.56
N ALA A 84 6.22 2.70 -8.29
CA ALA A 84 7.07 3.39 -7.33
C ALA A 84 6.87 2.92 -5.88
N GLN A 85 5.61 2.65 -5.48
CA GLN A 85 5.29 2.15 -4.15
C GLN A 85 5.79 0.73 -3.94
N ASP A 86 5.54 -0.19 -4.87
CA ASP A 86 5.97 -1.59 -4.77
C ASP A 86 7.51 -1.69 -4.70
N ALA A 87 8.21 -0.95 -5.57
CA ALA A 87 9.67 -0.90 -5.56
C ALA A 87 10.22 -0.34 -4.24
N HIS A 88 9.61 0.73 -3.71
CA HIS A 88 10.05 1.35 -2.46
C HIS A 88 9.75 0.49 -1.23
N LEU A 89 8.58 -0.14 -1.15
CA LEU A 89 8.19 -1.03 -0.06
C LEU A 89 9.07 -2.28 -0.04
N THR A 90 9.30 -2.90 -1.20
CA THR A 90 10.23 -4.02 -1.35
C THR A 90 11.64 -3.64 -0.89
N GLN A 91 12.15 -2.48 -1.35
CA GLN A 91 13.47 -2.00 -0.95
C GLN A 91 13.56 -1.75 0.56
N MET A 92 12.52 -1.16 1.15
CA MET A 92 12.48 -0.91 2.59
C MET A 92 12.47 -2.21 3.38
N ASN A 93 11.68 -3.21 2.96
CA ASN A 93 11.65 -4.53 3.60
C ASN A 93 13.03 -5.22 3.54
N GLN A 94 13.67 -5.21 2.37
CA GLN A 94 15.03 -5.74 2.21
C GLN A 94 16.04 -5.03 3.12
N LYS A 95 15.99 -3.70 3.22
CA LYS A 95 16.87 -2.93 4.11
C LYS A 95 16.61 -3.23 5.58
N LEU A 96 15.35 -3.34 6.00
CA LEU A 96 15.01 -3.70 7.38
C LEU A 96 15.54 -5.09 7.72
N ASN A 97 15.34 -6.09 6.85
CA ASN A 97 15.88 -7.43 7.06
C ASN A 97 17.41 -7.45 7.13
N ALA A 98 18.09 -6.69 6.26
CA ALA A 98 19.53 -6.57 6.28
C ALA A 98 20.04 -5.92 7.57
N VAL A 99 19.39 -4.86 8.05
CA VAL A 99 19.73 -4.21 9.32
C VAL A 99 19.47 -5.15 10.49
N THR A 100 18.33 -5.85 10.53
CA THR A 100 18.04 -6.86 11.56
C THR A 100 19.14 -7.92 11.60
N SER A 101 19.45 -8.52 10.46
CA SER A 101 20.46 -9.58 10.37
C SER A 101 21.86 -9.09 10.75
N ALA A 102 22.27 -7.90 10.29
CA ALA A 102 23.55 -7.32 10.66
C ALA A 102 23.63 -6.99 12.15
N THR A 103 22.54 -6.50 12.74
CA THR A 103 22.46 -6.20 14.17
C THR A 103 22.51 -7.49 14.98
N GLU A 104 21.76 -8.53 14.60
CA GLU A 104 21.79 -9.87 15.20
C GLU A 104 23.20 -10.45 15.17
N HIS A 105 23.87 -10.39 14.02
CA HIS A 105 25.24 -10.87 13.89
C HIS A 105 26.22 -10.10 14.77
N ALA A 106 26.13 -8.77 14.79
CA ALA A 106 26.97 -7.93 15.63
C ALA A 106 26.74 -8.21 17.12
N ALA A 107 25.49 -8.37 17.54
CA ALA A 107 25.16 -8.66 18.93
C ALA A 107 25.59 -10.06 19.36
N SER A 108 25.40 -11.08 18.52
CA SER A 108 25.96 -12.42 18.77
C SER A 108 27.47 -12.34 18.92
N GLY A 109 28.16 -11.60 18.05
CA GLY A 109 29.61 -11.39 18.16
C GLY A 109 30.04 -10.66 19.44
N ILE A 110 29.22 -9.70 19.91
CA ILE A 110 29.44 -9.02 21.20
C ILE A 110 29.24 -10.01 22.36
N LEU A 111 28.16 -10.79 22.37
CA LEU A 111 27.88 -11.79 23.41
C LEU A 111 29.00 -12.84 23.48
N ASP A 112 29.43 -13.40 22.35
CA ASP A 112 30.55 -14.33 22.29
C ASP A 112 31.86 -13.69 22.79
N GLY A 113 32.06 -12.41 22.48
CA GLY A 113 33.20 -11.61 22.95
C GLY A 113 33.17 -11.40 24.46
N LEU A 114 32.00 -11.12 25.02
CA LEU A 114 31.79 -10.97 26.46
C LEU A 114 32.02 -12.31 27.19
N ASP A 115 31.53 -13.43 26.66
CA ASP A 115 31.77 -14.76 27.25
C ASP A 115 33.27 -15.07 27.33
N ARG A 116 34.02 -14.78 26.26
CA ARG A 116 35.49 -14.91 26.27
C ARG A 116 36.14 -13.96 27.27
N ALA A 117 35.69 -12.70 27.34
CA ALA A 117 36.22 -11.73 28.29
C ALA A 117 35.97 -12.15 29.74
N ILE A 118 34.78 -12.67 30.06
CA ILE A 118 34.42 -13.19 31.38
C ILE A 118 35.32 -14.39 31.74
N ALA A 119 35.59 -15.30 30.81
CA ALA A 119 36.50 -16.42 31.04
C ALA A 119 37.92 -15.94 31.40
N VAL A 120 38.46 -14.97 30.65
CA VAL A 120 39.78 -14.37 30.95
C VAL A 120 39.78 -13.66 32.30
N VAL A 121 38.70 -12.94 32.64
CA VAL A 121 38.58 -12.29 33.96
C VAL A 121 38.55 -13.34 35.07
N ALA A 122 37.89 -14.48 34.89
CA ALA A 122 37.89 -15.57 35.86
C ALA A 122 39.29 -16.17 36.07
N GLU A 123 40.07 -16.34 35.00
CA GLU A 123 41.48 -16.76 35.09
C GLU A 123 42.32 -15.74 35.89
N LEU A 124 42.15 -14.44 35.61
CA LEU A 124 42.84 -13.37 36.34
C LEU A 124 42.39 -13.26 37.81
N GLU A 125 41.12 -13.51 38.11
CA GLU A 125 40.60 -13.60 39.48
C GLU A 125 41.29 -14.72 40.27
N GLN A 126 41.49 -15.87 39.62
CA GLN A 126 42.16 -17.02 40.20
C GLN A 126 43.65 -16.74 40.45
N GLU A 127 44.38 -16.19 39.48
CA GLU A 127 45.79 -15.81 39.65
C GLU A 127 45.99 -14.79 40.79
N ALA A 128 45.07 -13.82 40.91
CA ALA A 128 45.08 -12.83 41.99
C ALA A 128 44.80 -13.47 43.36
N ALA A 129 43.90 -14.45 43.42
CA ALA A 129 43.60 -15.20 44.64
C ALA A 129 44.80 -16.05 45.08
N GLU A 130 45.46 -16.74 44.15
CA GLU A 130 46.68 -17.52 44.40
C GLU A 130 47.84 -16.64 44.88
N SER A 131 47.93 -15.42 44.36
CA SER A 131 48.93 -14.42 44.77
C SER A 131 48.57 -13.66 46.07
N GLN A 132 47.40 -13.94 46.67
CA GLN A 132 46.84 -13.21 47.81
C GLN A 132 46.70 -11.69 47.61
N ASP A 133 46.60 -11.22 46.35
CA ASP A 133 46.42 -9.81 46.02
C ASP A 133 44.92 -9.45 46.05
N MET A 134 44.43 -9.18 47.26
CA MET A 134 43.01 -8.87 47.51
C MET A 134 42.50 -7.64 46.74
N VAL A 135 43.39 -6.67 46.46
CA VAL A 135 43.01 -5.46 45.71
C VAL A 135 42.79 -5.78 44.24
N ARG A 136 43.66 -6.59 43.64
CA ARG A 136 43.46 -7.07 42.26
C ARG A 136 42.23 -7.95 42.15
N HIS A 137 42.03 -8.89 43.08
CA HIS A 137 40.87 -9.76 43.09
C HIS A 137 39.55 -8.97 43.11
N ALA A 138 39.42 -7.99 44.01
CA ALA A 138 38.22 -7.13 44.08
C ALA A 138 37.96 -6.34 42.78
N ARG A 139 39.01 -5.87 42.09
CA ARG A 139 38.88 -5.16 40.81
C ARG A 139 38.38 -6.07 39.68
N TYR A 140 38.83 -7.32 39.64
CA TYR A 140 38.37 -8.27 38.64
C TYR A 140 36.91 -8.69 38.87
N THR A 141 36.49 -8.83 40.12
CA THR A 141 35.07 -9.09 40.45
C THR A 141 34.16 -7.95 40.02
N ALA A 142 34.56 -6.70 40.30
CA ALA A 142 33.81 -5.54 39.80
C ALA A 142 33.76 -5.50 38.27
N LEU A 143 34.87 -5.80 37.58
CA LEU A 143 34.89 -5.86 36.11
C LEU A 143 33.94 -6.94 35.57
N ARG A 144 33.89 -8.11 36.22
CA ARG A 144 32.98 -9.19 35.84
C ARG A 144 31.51 -8.80 35.99
N GLU A 145 31.15 -8.10 37.08
CA GLU A 145 29.79 -7.57 37.27
C GLU A 145 29.41 -6.56 36.18
N GLU A 146 30.31 -5.64 35.82
CA GLU A 146 30.10 -4.70 34.71
C GLU A 146 29.91 -5.43 33.37
N LEU A 147 30.68 -6.48 33.08
CA LEU A 147 30.52 -7.29 31.86
C LEU A 147 29.16 -7.99 31.80
N TYR A 148 28.67 -8.52 32.91
CA TYR A 148 27.30 -9.07 32.99
C TYR A 148 26.22 -8.00 32.80
N GLY A 149 26.47 -6.77 33.29
CA GLY A 149 25.63 -5.61 33.01
C GLY A 149 25.52 -5.33 31.51
N VAL A 150 26.65 -5.28 30.81
CA VAL A 150 26.69 -5.09 29.34
C VAL A 150 25.96 -6.23 28.61
N MET A 151 26.15 -7.47 29.03
CA MET A 151 25.44 -8.63 28.45
C MET A 151 23.91 -8.45 28.53
N THR A 152 23.41 -7.93 29.66
CA THR A 152 21.98 -7.64 29.86
C THR A 152 21.48 -6.53 28.93
N TYR A 153 22.26 -5.47 28.69
CA TYR A 153 21.86 -4.42 27.74
C TYR A 153 21.82 -4.91 26.30
N VAL A 154 22.73 -5.80 25.91
CA VAL A 154 22.73 -6.40 24.58
C VAL A 154 21.51 -7.31 24.38
N GLN A 155 20.96 -7.93 25.43
CA GLN A 155 19.74 -8.74 25.31
C GLN A 155 18.47 -7.93 24.97
N PHE A 156 18.41 -6.64 25.26
CA PHE A 156 17.31 -5.77 24.80
C PHE A 156 17.24 -5.62 23.27
N GLN A 157 18.31 -6.00 22.56
CA GLN A 157 18.33 -5.97 21.11
C GLN A 157 17.54 -7.13 20.47
N ASP A 158 17.29 -8.25 21.18
CA ASP A 158 16.32 -9.26 20.73
C ASP A 158 14.89 -8.67 20.64
N ILE A 159 14.48 -7.91 21.66
CA ILE A 159 13.21 -7.17 21.63
C ILE A 159 13.19 -6.20 20.44
N THR A 160 14.29 -5.52 20.16
CA THR A 160 14.39 -4.58 19.04
C THR A 160 14.26 -5.29 17.69
N SER A 161 14.92 -6.44 17.51
CA SER A 161 14.78 -7.29 16.31
C SER A 161 13.35 -7.79 16.12
N GLN A 162 12.68 -8.20 17.19
CA GLN A 162 11.27 -8.61 17.14
C GLN A 162 10.35 -7.46 16.71
N GLN A 163 10.55 -6.26 17.25
CA GLN A 163 9.77 -5.07 16.86
C GLN A 163 10.04 -4.66 15.41
N LEU A 164 11.29 -4.75 14.94
CA LEU A 164 11.62 -4.47 13.54
C LEU A 164 11.00 -5.49 12.59
N GLY A 165 11.02 -6.77 12.98
CA GLY A 165 10.36 -7.86 12.24
C GLY A 165 8.84 -7.66 12.14
N TYR A 166 8.20 -7.26 13.24
CA TYR A 166 6.78 -6.90 13.23
C TYR A 166 6.50 -5.71 12.30
N ALA A 167 7.30 -4.65 12.38
CA ALA A 167 7.16 -3.51 11.48
C ALA A 167 7.29 -3.92 9.99
N ALA A 168 8.26 -4.77 9.66
CA ALA A 168 8.43 -5.31 8.32
C ALA A 168 7.22 -6.14 7.85
N ALA A 169 6.60 -6.93 8.74
CA ALA A 169 5.39 -7.70 8.44
C ALA A 169 4.18 -6.78 8.18
N VAL A 170 3.98 -5.74 9.01
CA VAL A 170 2.92 -4.74 8.81
C VAL A 170 3.10 -4.03 7.47
N ILE A 171 4.34 -3.68 7.10
CA ILE A 171 4.65 -3.09 5.79
C ILE A 171 4.25 -4.05 4.66
N GLY A 172 4.61 -5.33 4.75
CA GLY A 172 4.20 -6.32 3.74
C GLY A 172 2.67 -6.52 3.65
N ASP A 173 1.95 -6.38 4.75
CA ASP A 173 0.49 -6.40 4.73
C ASP A 173 -0.12 -5.13 4.12
N THR A 174 0.52 -3.96 4.31
CA THR A 174 0.12 -2.73 3.61
C THR A 174 0.34 -2.83 2.10
N GLU A 175 1.42 -3.46 1.66
CA GLU A 175 1.70 -3.76 0.25
C GLU A 175 0.57 -4.60 -0.37
N LYS A 176 0.21 -5.72 0.27
CA LYS A 176 -0.90 -6.58 -0.20
C LYS A 176 -2.24 -5.84 -0.25
N ARG A 177 -2.51 -4.95 0.71
CA ARG A 177 -3.74 -4.15 0.71
C ARG A 177 -3.76 -3.14 -0.42
N LEU A 178 -2.62 -2.52 -0.74
CA LEU A 178 -2.47 -1.62 -1.87
C LEU A 178 -2.64 -2.38 -3.20
N GLU A 179 -2.09 -3.59 -3.31
CA GLU A 179 -2.28 -4.48 -4.45
C GLU A 179 -3.77 -4.84 -4.65
N GLN A 180 -4.45 -5.25 -3.57
CA GLN A 180 -5.89 -5.53 -3.60
C GLN A 180 -6.73 -4.31 -4.00
N LEU A 181 -6.41 -3.13 -3.44
CA LEU A 181 -7.08 -1.89 -3.76
C LEU A 181 -6.87 -1.51 -5.24
N SER A 182 -5.67 -1.71 -5.78
CA SER A 182 -5.41 -1.55 -7.21
C SER A 182 -6.26 -2.50 -8.06
N GLY A 183 -6.41 -3.75 -7.64
CA GLY A 183 -7.28 -4.74 -8.28
C GLY A 183 -8.75 -4.33 -8.33
N ILE A 184 -9.28 -3.68 -7.30
CA ILE A 184 -10.66 -3.18 -7.26
C ILE A 184 -10.91 -2.05 -8.29
N PHE A 185 -9.87 -1.31 -8.67
CA PHE A 185 -9.96 -0.28 -9.70
C PHE A 185 -9.63 -0.80 -11.12
N GLN A 186 -9.30 -2.08 -11.31
CA GLN A 186 -9.22 -2.70 -12.64
C GLN A 186 -10.56 -2.91 -13.35
N PRO A 187 -11.69 -3.31 -12.70
CA PRO A 187 -12.96 -3.50 -13.40
C PRO A 187 -13.46 -2.22 -14.09
N PHE A 188 -13.16 -1.02 -13.60
CA PHE A 188 -13.52 0.23 -14.32
C PHE A 188 -12.78 0.45 -15.64
N ALA A 189 -11.71 -0.30 -15.91
CA ALA A 189 -11.00 -0.26 -17.19
C ALA A 189 -11.45 -1.36 -18.16
N ALA A 190 -12.00 -2.46 -17.64
CA ALA A 190 -12.41 -3.64 -18.42
C ALA A 190 -13.93 -3.76 -18.59
N ASP A 191 -14.71 -2.98 -17.83
CA ASP A 191 -16.14 -3.22 -17.68
C ASP A 191 -16.99 -1.97 -18.01
N VAL A 192 -17.13 -1.73 -19.32
CA VAL A 192 -18.42 -1.30 -19.90
C VAL A 192 -19.20 -2.55 -20.39
N THR A 193 -18.73 -3.77 -20.10
CA THR A 193 -19.21 -5.01 -20.70
C THR A 193 -18.98 -6.27 -19.84
N ALA A 194 -19.56 -6.39 -18.65
CA ALA A 194 -19.72 -7.65 -17.89
C ALA A 194 -20.29 -7.44 -16.46
N VAL A 195 -21.61 -7.29 -16.35
CA VAL A 195 -22.32 -7.62 -15.11
C VAL A 195 -22.17 -9.12 -14.82
N SER A 196 -21.51 -9.50 -13.71
CA SER A 196 -21.94 -10.52 -12.73
C SER A 196 -20.78 -11.09 -11.89
N GLY A 197 -21.03 -11.29 -10.59
CA GLY A 197 -20.38 -12.37 -9.82
C GLY A 197 -19.98 -12.05 -8.39
N THR A 198 -20.75 -12.58 -7.44
CA THR A 198 -20.60 -12.57 -5.97
C THR A 198 -19.39 -13.36 -5.45
N VAL A 199 -18.77 -12.93 -4.33
CA VAL A 199 -17.83 -13.74 -3.50
C VAL A 199 -18.06 -13.45 -1.99
N PRO A 200 -17.99 -14.46 -1.09
CA PRO A 200 -18.52 -14.37 0.27
C PRO A 200 -17.54 -13.77 1.31
N HIS A 201 -18.12 -13.13 2.32
CA HIS A 201 -17.43 -12.52 3.46
C HIS A 201 -17.19 -13.57 4.56
N SER A 202 -15.93 -13.91 4.88
CA SER A 202 -15.62 -14.65 6.12
C SER A 202 -15.36 -13.66 7.26
N ALA A 203 -16.09 -13.79 8.35
CA ALA A 203 -16.02 -12.91 9.51
C ALA A 203 -14.62 -12.91 10.18
N PRO A 204 -14.10 -11.75 10.62
CA PRO A 204 -12.86 -11.68 11.38
C PRO A 204 -13.05 -12.17 12.82
N LYS A 205 -12.08 -12.97 13.30
CA LYS A 205 -11.98 -13.41 14.69
C LYS A 205 -11.80 -12.20 15.61
N HIS A 206 -12.59 -12.19 16.69
CA HIS A 206 -12.63 -11.16 17.73
C HIS A 206 -11.23 -10.78 18.25
N PHE A 207 -10.96 -9.47 18.23
CA PHE A 207 -9.87 -8.80 18.94
C PHE A 207 -10.39 -8.33 20.31
N ASP A 208 -9.63 -8.58 21.39
CA ASP A 208 -9.87 -8.00 22.72
C ASP A 208 -8.94 -6.78 22.92
N PRO A 209 -9.49 -5.55 22.97
CA PRO A 209 -8.71 -4.32 23.12
C PRO A 209 -8.13 -4.10 24.53
N ASN A 210 -8.40 -5.00 25.49
CA ASN A 210 -7.91 -4.88 26.87
C ASN A 210 -6.69 -5.78 27.17
N ALA A 211 -5.96 -6.26 26.17
CA ALA A 211 -4.67 -6.90 26.40
C ALA A 211 -3.62 -5.85 26.84
N VAL A 212 -3.57 -5.54 28.14
CA VAL A 212 -2.71 -4.50 28.72
C VAL A 212 -1.27 -5.02 28.88
N ALA A 213 -0.30 -4.18 28.50
CA ALA A 213 1.13 -4.42 28.51
C ALA A 213 1.83 -4.12 29.84
N ASP A 214 1.21 -4.46 30.99
CA ASP A 214 1.82 -4.25 32.30
C ASP A 214 2.31 -5.58 32.91
N LYS A 215 3.64 -5.71 33.01
CA LYS A 215 4.32 -6.97 33.39
C LYS A 215 4.13 -7.31 34.87
N THR A 216 3.90 -6.33 35.74
CA THR A 216 3.70 -6.55 37.18
C THR A 216 2.37 -7.21 37.50
N ASP A 217 1.31 -6.89 36.76
CA ASP A 217 0.00 -7.53 36.93
C ASP A 217 -0.07 -8.91 36.26
N SER A 218 0.70 -9.12 35.17
CA SER A 218 0.76 -10.43 34.51
C SER A 218 1.40 -11.52 35.37
N GLN A 219 2.36 -11.17 36.23
CA GLN A 219 3.02 -12.14 37.11
C GLN A 219 2.18 -12.44 38.35
N ALA A 220 1.54 -11.43 38.94
CA ALA A 220 0.56 -11.62 40.02
C ALA A 220 -0.68 -12.41 39.56
N PHE A 221 -1.14 -12.20 38.32
CA PHE A 221 -2.23 -12.96 37.72
C PHE A 221 -1.81 -14.41 37.39
N ALA A 222 -0.63 -14.62 36.82
CA ALA A 222 -0.10 -15.96 36.54
C ALA A 222 0.08 -16.78 37.83
N ASP A 223 0.61 -16.17 38.90
CA ASP A 223 0.75 -16.82 40.21
C ASP A 223 -0.61 -17.13 40.84
N SER A 224 -1.64 -16.31 40.61
CA SER A 224 -3.02 -16.60 41.06
C SER A 224 -3.70 -17.73 40.27
N LEU A 225 -3.24 -18.02 39.05
CA LEU A 225 -3.82 -19.02 38.15
C LEU A 225 -3.26 -20.43 38.40
N PHE A 226 -2.03 -20.51 38.92
CA PHE A 226 -1.35 -21.78 39.25
C PHE A 226 -1.16 -21.99 40.76
N GLY A 227 -1.54 -21.03 41.60
CA GLY A 227 -1.50 -21.12 43.05
C GLY A 227 -2.77 -21.73 43.67
N ARG A 228 -2.80 -23.07 43.78
CA ARG A 228 -3.56 -23.78 44.82
C ARG A 228 -2.82 -25.02 45.28
#